data_AF-A0A1Y4EKX7-F1
#
_entry.id   AF-A0A1Y4EKX7-F1
#
_cell.length_a   1.000
_cell.length_b   1.000
_cell.length_c   1.000
_cell.angle_alpha   90.00
_cell.angle_beta   90.00
_cell.angle_gamma   90.00
#
_symmetry.space_group_name_H-M   'P 1'
#
loop_
_entity.id
_entity.type
_entity.pdbx_description
1 polymer ?
#
loop_
_entity_poly.entity_id
_entity_poly.type
_entity_poly.pdbx_seq_one_letter_code
_entity_poly.pdbx_strand_id
1 'polypeptide(L)'
;MNAMMGFIVMIVFVCLAGVAAQVLLGLATYNDAKARGNNDPVMWGLLVGFLGWIPGIVYLCLRNNNANRLMTCPQCGFVHRVAEPFCPQCRVQNPYSAPFQNPLAHQQAHRAKLLLIWAVVAYAAVIVLTLVAVFGLMTSLVGVAMY
;
A
#
# COMPACT_ATOMS: atom_id res chain seq x y z
N MET A 1 7.99 9.09 37.30
CA MET A 1 6.98 8.28 36.60
C MET A 1 7.16 6.84 37.06
N ASN A 2 6.16 6.22 37.70
CA ASN A 2 6.28 4.84 38.16
C ASN A 2 6.55 3.92 36.96
N ALA A 3 7.37 2.87 37.10
CA ALA A 3 7.75 1.99 35.99
C ALA A 3 6.53 1.45 35.21
N MET A 4 5.44 1.15 35.92
CA MET A 4 4.15 0.76 35.34
C MET A 4 3.53 1.86 34.45
N MET A 5 3.55 3.13 34.88
CA MET A 5 3.07 4.26 34.07
C MET A 5 3.91 4.42 32.80
N GLY A 6 5.23 4.24 32.87
CA GLY A 6 6.11 4.28 31.70
C GLY A 6 5.78 3.19 30.69
N PHE A 7 5.49 1.97 31.15
CA PHE A 7 5.12 0.85 30.30
C PHE A 7 3.77 1.06 29.59
N ILE A 8 2.77 1.56 30.33
CA ILE A 8 1.45 1.89 29.76
C ILE A 8 1.59 2.96 28.67
N VAL A 9 2.36 4.02 28.92
CA VAL A 9 2.60 5.09 27.93
C VAL A 9 3.27 4.53 26.67
N MET A 10 4.25 3.65 26.82
CA MET A 10 4.92 3.00 25.68
C MET A 10 3.96 2.15 24.84
N ILE A 11 3.09 1.35 25.48
CA ILE A 11 2.09 0.54 24.77
C ILE A 11 1.13 1.44 23.98
N VAL A 12 0.60 2.48 24.63
CA VAL A 12 -0.32 3.43 23.97
C VAL A 12 0.35 4.07 22.76
N PHE A 13 1.61 4.49 22.89
CA PHE A 13 2.37 5.08 21.79
C PHE A 13 2.57 4.09 20.63
N VAL A 14 2.92 2.83 20.93
CA VAL A 14 3.06 1.76 19.94
C VAL A 14 1.74 1.50 19.21
N CYS A 15 0.61 1.43 19.92
CA CYS A 15 -0.71 1.25 19.32
C CYS A 15 -1.07 2.41 18.38
N LEU A 16 -0.86 3.66 18.82
CA LEU A 16 -1.13 4.84 18.00
C LEU A 16 -0.25 4.88 16.74
N ALA A 17 1.04 4.56 16.88
CA ALA A 17 1.96 4.48 15.75
C ALA A 17 1.58 3.35 14.78
N GLY A 18 1.10 2.21 15.29
CA GLY A 18 0.58 1.11 14.47
C GLY A 18 -0.66 1.51 13.66
N VAL A 19 -1.62 2.20 14.29
CA VAL A 19 -2.81 2.74 13.60
C VAL A 19 -2.39 3.76 12.53
N ALA A 20 -1.47 4.67 12.86
CA ALA A 20 -0.95 5.64 11.89
C ALA A 20 -0.28 4.95 10.70
N ALA A 21 0.55 3.92 10.94
CA ALA A 21 1.19 3.13 9.88
C ALA A 21 0.16 2.49 8.94
N GLN A 22 -0.93 1.95 9.49
CA GLN A 22 -2.02 1.38 8.70
C GLN A 22 -2.77 2.43 7.86
N VAL A 23 -3.07 3.58 8.45
CA VAL A 23 -3.72 4.69 7.73
C VAL A 23 -2.84 5.19 6.59
N LEU A 24 -1.54 5.35 6.82
CA LEU A 24 -0.57 5.74 5.78
C LEU A 24 -0.52 4.71 4.64
N LEU A 25 -0.52 3.42 4.97
CA LEU A 25 -0.50 2.34 3.99
C LEU A 25 -1.79 2.34 3.14
N GLY A 26 -2.97 2.47 3.77
CA GLY A 26 -4.25 2.57 3.06
C GLY A 26 -4.32 3.81 2.15
N LEU A 27 -3.87 4.96 2.63
CA LEU A 27 -3.80 6.19 1.83
C LEU A 27 -2.78 6.08 0.68
N ALA A 28 -1.68 5.38 0.87
CA ALA A 28 -0.71 5.11 -0.18
C ALA A 28 -1.34 4.29 -1.32
N THR A 29 -2.03 3.20 -0.98
CA THR A 29 -2.75 2.35 -1.95
C THR A 29 -3.86 3.12 -2.66
N TYR A 30 -4.64 3.92 -1.92
CA TYR A 30 -5.70 4.75 -2.50
C TYR A 30 -5.16 5.73 -3.56
N ASN A 31 -4.07 6.43 -3.25
CA ASN A 31 -3.47 7.38 -4.17
C ASN A 31 -2.80 6.68 -5.37
N ASP A 32 -2.20 5.50 -5.18
CA ASP A 32 -1.66 4.70 -6.30
C ASP A 32 -2.79 4.22 -7.21
N ALA A 33 -3.92 3.78 -6.65
CA ALA A 33 -5.08 3.32 -7.41
C ALA A 33 -5.71 4.45 -8.23
N LYS A 34 -5.85 5.66 -7.64
CA LYS A 34 -6.32 6.85 -8.35
C LYS A 34 -5.36 7.31 -9.45
N ALA A 35 -4.05 7.26 -9.21
CA ALA A 35 -3.06 7.62 -10.21
C ALA A 35 -3.10 6.70 -11.44
N ARG A 36 -3.58 5.46 -11.26
CA ARG A 36 -3.69 4.43 -12.30
C ARG A 36 -5.07 4.33 -12.95
N GLY A 37 -6.03 5.15 -12.52
CA GLY A 37 -7.40 5.10 -13.06
C GLY A 37 -8.15 3.81 -12.72
N ASN A 38 -7.85 3.21 -11.55
CA ASN A 38 -8.64 2.10 -11.05
C ASN A 38 -10.06 2.59 -10.71
N ASN A 39 -11.08 1.78 -11.02
CA ASN A 39 -12.48 2.10 -10.75
C ASN A 39 -12.82 2.04 -9.25
N ASP A 40 -12.10 1.23 -8.47
CA ASP A 40 -12.42 0.96 -7.06
C ASP A 40 -11.28 1.38 -6.10
N PRO A 41 -10.78 2.63 -6.14
CA PRO A 41 -9.62 3.04 -5.35
C PRO A 41 -9.92 3.04 -3.85
N VAL A 42 -11.17 3.32 -3.46
CA VAL A 42 -11.61 3.32 -2.05
C VAL A 42 -11.59 1.91 -1.48
N MET A 43 -12.10 0.93 -2.22
CA MET A 43 -12.10 -0.48 -1.80
C MET A 43 -10.66 -0.94 -1.50
N TRP A 44 -9.73 -0.70 -2.42
CA TRP A 44 -8.32 -1.06 -2.23
C TRP A 44 -7.68 -0.33 -1.05
N GLY A 45 -7.95 0.97 -0.89
CA GLY A 45 -7.44 1.75 0.25
C GLY A 45 -7.94 1.22 1.59
N LEU A 46 -9.23 0.87 1.70
CA LEU A 46 -9.82 0.32 2.92
C LEU A 46 -9.33 -1.10 3.22
N LEU A 47 -9.30 -1.99 2.21
CA LEU A 47 -8.79 -3.35 2.38
C LEU A 47 -7.35 -3.33 2.91
N VAL A 48 -6.49 -2.53 2.29
CA VAL A 48 -5.09 -2.42 2.70
C VAL A 48 -4.95 -1.71 4.06
N GLY A 49 -5.72 -0.66 4.32
CA GLY A 49 -5.68 0.04 5.60
C GLY A 49 -6.12 -0.81 6.78
N PHE A 50 -7.14 -1.67 6.63
CA PHE A 50 -7.64 -2.50 7.73
C PHE A 50 -6.91 -3.83 7.87
N LEU A 51 -6.63 -4.53 6.76
CA LEU A 51 -6.05 -5.87 6.77
C LEU A 51 -4.52 -5.85 6.58
N GLY A 52 -3.94 -4.68 6.32
CA GLY A 52 -2.50 -4.46 6.21
C GLY A 52 -1.87 -4.97 4.92
N TRP A 53 -0.68 -5.56 5.06
CA TRP A 53 0.21 -5.89 3.94
C TRP A 53 -0.31 -6.98 3.01
N ILE A 54 -1.12 -7.94 3.51
CA ILE A 54 -1.60 -9.07 2.70
C ILE A 54 -2.39 -8.58 1.46
N PRO A 55 -3.50 -7.82 1.61
CA PRO A 55 -4.17 -7.24 0.45
C PRO A 55 -3.33 -6.17 -0.26
N GLY A 56 -2.35 -5.56 0.42
CA GLY A 56 -1.41 -4.63 -0.22
C GLY A 56 -0.57 -5.30 -1.29
N ILE A 57 -0.04 -6.50 -1.00
CA ILE A 57 0.73 -7.30 -1.96
C ILE A 57 -0.19 -7.77 -3.09
N VAL A 58 -1.38 -8.29 -2.76
CA VAL A 58 -2.37 -8.72 -3.76
C VAL A 58 -2.74 -7.57 -4.71
N TYR A 59 -2.97 -6.37 -4.18
CA TYR A 59 -3.18 -5.16 -4.96
C TYR A 59 -2.03 -4.89 -5.92
N LEU A 60 -0.78 -4.94 -5.43
CA LEU A 60 0.40 -4.70 -6.26
C LEU A 60 0.54 -5.70 -7.42
N CYS A 61 0.16 -6.96 -7.20
CA CYS A 61 0.13 -7.99 -8.24
C CYS A 61 -0.99 -7.72 -9.27
N LEU A 62 -2.16 -7.27 -8.83
CA LEU A 62 -3.35 -7.12 -9.68
C LEU A 62 -3.50 -5.74 -10.32
N ARG A 63 -2.82 -4.70 -9.82
CA ARG A 63 -3.04 -3.30 -10.24
C ARG A 63 -2.84 -3.04 -11.73
N ASN A 64 -2.09 -3.89 -12.44
CA ASN A 64 -1.85 -3.77 -13.88
C ASN A 64 -2.62 -4.80 -14.73
N ASN A 65 -3.50 -5.59 -14.12
CA ASN A 65 -4.21 -6.67 -14.80
C ASN A 65 -5.08 -6.15 -15.96
N ASN A 66 -5.79 -5.05 -15.75
CA ASN A 66 -6.63 -4.43 -16.78
C ASN A 66 -5.80 -3.94 -17.98
N ALA A 67 -4.66 -3.30 -17.72
CA ALA A 67 -3.74 -2.83 -18.76
C ALA A 67 -3.07 -3.99 -19.54
N ASN A 68 -2.81 -5.11 -18.85
CA ASN A 68 -2.20 -6.30 -19.43
C ASN A 68 -3.22 -7.26 -20.07
N ARG A 69 -4.53 -6.95 -20.02
CA ARG A 69 -5.56 -7.77 -20.65
C ARG A 69 -5.29 -7.85 -22.15
N LEU A 70 -5.41 -9.06 -22.70
CA LEU A 70 -5.31 -9.29 -24.14
C LEU A 70 -6.63 -8.92 -24.82
N MET A 71 -6.54 -8.27 -25.96
CA MET A 71 -7.65 -7.98 -26.85
C MET A 71 -7.29 -8.35 -28.30
N THR A 72 -8.31 -8.61 -29.10
CA THR A 72 -8.17 -8.90 -30.52
C THR A 72 -8.37 -7.63 -31.33
N CYS A 73 -7.42 -7.30 -32.21
CA CYS A 73 -7.55 -6.16 -33.10
C CYS A 73 -8.78 -6.33 -34.02
N PRO A 74 -9.71 -5.36 -34.08
CA PRO A 74 -10.91 -5.47 -34.90
C PRO A 74 -10.61 -5.42 -36.40
N GLN A 75 -9.45 -4.90 -36.82
CA GLN A 75 -9.11 -4.76 -38.23
C GLN A 75 -8.31 -5.94 -38.80
N CYS A 76 -7.33 -6.48 -38.05
CA CYS A 76 -6.43 -7.53 -38.54
C CYS A 76 -6.47 -8.85 -37.75
N GLY A 77 -7.24 -8.93 -36.65
CA GLY A 77 -7.36 -10.14 -35.84
C GLY A 77 -6.17 -10.47 -34.95
N PHE A 78 -5.11 -9.64 -34.94
CA PHE A 78 -3.94 -9.87 -34.10
C PHE A 78 -4.27 -9.64 -32.61
N VAL A 79 -3.82 -10.56 -31.74
CA VAL A 79 -4.03 -10.48 -30.28
C VAL A 79 -2.91 -9.70 -29.63
N HIS A 80 -3.24 -8.63 -28.93
CA HIS A 80 -2.26 -7.74 -28.31
C HIS A 80 -2.82 -7.09 -27.03
N ARG A 81 -2.02 -6.30 -26.29
CA ARG A 81 -2.43 -5.79 -24.97
C ARG A 81 -3.33 -4.56 -25.11
N VAL A 82 -4.31 -4.42 -24.23
CA VAL A 82 -5.19 -3.25 -24.17
C VAL A 82 -4.41 -1.95 -23.92
N ALA A 83 -3.30 -2.00 -23.19
CA ALA A 83 -2.47 -0.82 -22.93
C ALA A 83 -1.70 -0.29 -24.15
N GLU A 84 -1.63 -1.04 -25.26
CA GLU A 84 -0.87 -0.62 -26.44
C GLU A 84 -1.69 0.38 -27.28
N PRO A 85 -1.15 1.59 -27.55
CA PRO A 85 -1.88 2.65 -28.24
C PRO A 85 -2.23 2.32 -29.70
N PHE A 86 -1.46 1.43 -30.31
CA PHE A 86 -1.63 1.00 -31.70
C PHE A 86 -1.44 -0.51 -31.77
N CYS A 87 -2.16 -1.15 -32.70
CA CYS A 87 -1.94 -2.57 -33.00
C CYS A 87 -0.51 -2.76 -33.55
N PRO A 88 0.31 -3.68 -33.00
CA PRO A 88 1.69 -3.86 -33.43
C PRO A 88 1.81 -4.37 -34.88
N GLN A 89 0.75 -5.01 -35.42
CA GLN A 89 0.74 -5.59 -36.75
C GLN A 89 0.23 -4.62 -37.82
N CYS A 90 -0.98 -4.08 -37.66
CA CYS A 90 -1.62 -3.22 -38.68
C CYS A 90 -1.54 -1.72 -38.36
N ARG A 91 -1.00 -1.35 -37.20
CA ARG A 91 -0.87 0.04 -36.70
C ARG A 91 -2.18 0.82 -36.59
N VAL A 92 -3.33 0.15 -36.67
CA VAL A 92 -4.61 0.80 -36.36
C VAL A 92 -4.61 1.25 -34.90
N GLN A 93 -5.21 2.42 -34.64
CA GLN A 93 -5.33 2.97 -33.30
C GLN A 93 -6.21 2.05 -32.44
N ASN A 94 -5.76 1.78 -31.23
CA ASN A 94 -6.54 1.04 -30.25
C ASN A 94 -7.48 2.02 -29.51
N PRO A 95 -8.82 1.89 -29.64
CA PRO A 95 -9.75 2.77 -28.93
C PRO A 95 -9.79 2.48 -27.41
N TYR A 96 -9.40 1.27 -26.99
CA TYR A 96 -9.41 0.84 -25.58
C TYR A 96 -8.16 1.25 -24.80
N SER A 97 -7.10 1.67 -25.48
CA SER A 97 -5.87 2.19 -24.85
C SER A 97 -5.95 3.69 -24.56
N ALA A 98 -7.13 4.32 -24.68
CA ALA A 98 -7.28 5.74 -24.43
C ALA A 98 -6.65 6.07 -23.07
N PRO A 99 -5.62 6.94 -23.02
CA PRO A 99 -4.91 7.19 -21.78
C PRO A 99 -5.88 7.75 -20.77
N PHE A 100 -5.91 7.16 -19.57
CA PHE A 100 -6.64 7.71 -18.44
C PHE A 100 -6.09 9.11 -18.15
N GLN A 101 -6.84 10.13 -18.57
CA GLN A 101 -6.46 11.53 -18.42
C GLN A 101 -6.88 12.05 -17.05
N ASN A 102 -6.05 11.78 -16.05
CA ASN A 102 -6.17 12.42 -14.75
C ASN A 102 -5.07 13.48 -14.60
N PRO A 103 -5.43 14.79 -14.57
CA PRO A 103 -4.44 15.87 -14.46
C PRO A 103 -3.66 15.80 -13.13
N LEU A 104 -4.18 15.09 -12.13
CA LEU A 104 -3.55 14.90 -10.82
C LEU A 104 -2.78 13.58 -10.72
N ALA A 105 -2.70 12.76 -11.78
CA ALA A 105 -2.09 11.43 -11.72
C ALA A 105 -0.64 11.46 -11.25
N HIS A 106 0.15 12.40 -11.76
CA HIS A 106 1.55 12.56 -11.35
C HIS A 106 1.67 12.94 -9.86
N GLN A 107 0.84 13.87 -9.40
CA GLN A 107 0.82 14.29 -8.00
C GLN A 107 0.37 13.16 -7.07
N GLN A 108 -0.63 12.39 -7.46
CA GLN A 108 -1.14 11.24 -6.72
C GLN A 108 -0.10 10.11 -6.65
N ALA A 109 0.60 9.81 -7.75
CA ALA A 109 1.68 8.84 -7.77
C ALA A 109 2.84 9.25 -6.84
N HIS A 110 3.20 10.53 -6.83
CA HIS A 110 4.21 11.07 -5.93
C HIS A 110 3.79 10.95 -4.46
N ARG A 111 2.54 11.36 -4.14
CA ARG A 111 1.97 11.21 -2.79
C ARG A 111 1.93 9.75 -2.36
N ALA A 112 1.54 8.83 -3.23
CA ALA A 112 1.49 7.40 -2.94
C ALA A 112 2.87 6.86 -2.54
N LYS A 113 3.94 7.23 -3.28
CA LYS A 113 5.31 6.85 -2.95
C LYS A 113 5.75 7.38 -1.59
N LEU A 114 5.50 8.67 -1.31
CA LEU A 114 5.84 9.27 -0.02
C LEU A 114 5.10 8.59 1.13
N LEU A 115 3.79 8.40 1.00
CA LEU A 115 2.97 7.74 2.02
C LEU A 115 3.43 6.29 2.26
N LEU A 116 3.80 5.56 1.21
CA LEU A 116 4.34 4.21 1.32
C LEU A 116 5.68 4.20 2.07
N ILE A 117 6.59 5.13 1.77
CA ILE A 117 7.87 5.25 2.48
C ILE A 117 7.62 5.51 3.96
N TRP A 118 6.78 6.49 4.30
CA TRP A 118 6.43 6.79 5.68
C TRP A 118 5.73 5.62 6.38
N ALA A 119 4.86 4.89 5.70
CA ALA A 119 4.23 3.69 6.24
C ALA A 119 5.26 2.61 6.58
N VAL A 120 6.20 2.32 5.67
CA VAL A 120 7.28 1.33 5.89
C VAL A 120 8.16 1.75 7.07
N VAL A 121 8.55 3.02 7.13
CA VAL A 121 9.36 3.56 8.25
C VAL A 121 8.59 3.46 9.57
N ALA A 122 7.31 3.82 9.59
CA ALA A 122 6.47 3.71 10.78
C ALA A 122 6.31 2.24 11.24
N TYR A 123 6.10 1.31 10.31
CA TYR A 123 6.05 -0.12 10.61
C TYR A 123 7.37 -0.63 11.21
N ALA A 124 8.51 -0.23 10.63
CA ALA A 124 9.82 -0.59 11.16
C ALA A 124 10.03 -0.05 12.58
N ALA A 125 9.65 1.20 12.83
CA ALA A 125 9.72 1.81 14.16
C ALA A 125 8.82 1.08 15.18
N VAL A 126 7.58 0.75 14.81
CA VAL A 126 6.65 -0.02 15.65
C VAL A 126 7.26 -1.38 16.01
N ILE A 127 7.83 -2.11 15.04
CA ILE A 127 8.49 -3.40 15.28
C ILE A 127 9.65 -3.23 16.28
N VAL A 128 10.55 -2.28 16.05
CA VAL A 128 11.69 -2.03 16.97
C VAL A 128 11.20 -1.68 18.37
N LEU A 129 10.22 -0.78 18.50
CA LEU A 129 9.67 -0.37 19.79
C LEU A 129 8.99 -1.54 20.51
N THR A 130 8.27 -2.40 19.80
CA THR A 130 7.67 -3.62 20.39
C THR A 130 8.73 -4.57 20.90
N LEU A 131 9.82 -4.80 20.17
CA LEU A 131 10.92 -5.65 20.60
C LEU A 131 11.61 -5.11 21.86
N VAL A 132 11.87 -3.80 21.90
CA VAL A 132 12.44 -3.13 23.07
C VAL A 132 11.50 -3.24 24.27
N ALA A 133 10.19 -3.02 24.07
CA ALA A 133 9.20 -3.13 25.13
C ALA A 133 9.10 -4.56 25.69
N VAL A 134 9.09 -5.57 24.82
CA VAL A 134 9.08 -6.99 25.23
C VAL A 134 10.36 -7.34 25.99
N PHE A 135 11.53 -6.94 25.49
CA PHE A 135 12.79 -7.19 26.17
C PHE A 135 12.83 -6.54 27.56
N GLY A 136 12.42 -5.29 27.67
CA GLY A 136 12.32 -4.58 28.95
C GLY A 136 11.33 -5.21 29.93
N LEU A 137 10.21 -5.73 29.43
CA LEU A 137 9.26 -6.49 30.25
C LEU A 137 9.92 -7.77 30.78
N MET A 138 10.59 -8.53 29.92
CA MET A 138 11.24 -9.79 30.31
C MET A 138 12.32 -9.59 31.37
N THR A 139 13.17 -8.56 31.23
CA THR A 139 14.20 -8.26 32.24
C THR A 139 13.59 -7.85 33.58
N SER A 140 12.50 -7.08 33.57
CA SER A 140 11.80 -6.70 34.79
C SER A 140 11.15 -7.90 35.51
N LEU A 141 10.55 -8.84 34.77
CA LEU A 141 9.94 -10.04 35.33
C LEU A 141 10.98 -11.00 35.90
N VAL A 142 12.11 -11.20 35.21
CA VAL A 142 13.23 -12.01 35.71
C VAL A 142 13.82 -11.39 36.98
N GLY A 143 13.98 -10.06 37.01
CA GLY A 143 14.41 -9.35 38.22
C GLY A 143 13.47 -9.63 39.40
N VAL A 144 12.16 -9.52 39.21
CA VAL A 144 11.16 -9.83 40.25
C VAL A 144 11.17 -11.31 40.66
N ALA A 145 11.49 -12.24 39.76
CA ALA A 145 11.53 -13.67 40.07
C ALA A 145 12.80 -14.11 40.81
N MET A 146 13.87 -13.30 40.78
CA MET A 146 15.15 -13.59 41.47
C MET A 146 15.24 -12.99 42.88
N TYR A 147 14.26 -12.18 43.30
CA TYR A 147 14.10 -11.64 44.66
C TYR A 147 12.86 -12.24 45.32
#